data_AF-A0A5C5V3B6-F1
#
_entry.id   AF-A0A5C5V3B6-F1
#
_cell.length_a   1.000
_cell.length_b   1.000
_cell.length_c   1.000
_cell.angle_alpha   90.00
_cell.angle_beta   90.00
_cell.angle_gamma   90.00
#
_symmetry.space_group_name_H-M   'P 1'
#
loop_
_entity.id
_entity.type
_entity.pdbx_description
1 polymer ?
#
loop_
_entity_poly.entity_id
_entity_poly.type
_entity_poly.pdbx_seq_one_letter_code
_entity_poly.pdbx_strand_id
1 'polypeptide(L)'
;MGGFVAAEMTPHHWAASVKMPVLMVQVLEDAWTRNPEDAQRTFDLLGSEEKELFWIENTPHRFKDGYNHFGRHPEKVLSFFEKYMK
;
A
#
# COMPACT_ATOMS: atom_id res chain seq x y z
N MET A 1 -15.06 -18.67 19.38
CA MET A 1 -14.01 -17.64 19.50
C MET A 1 -14.58 -16.33 18.99
N GLY A 2 -14.62 -15.27 19.80
CA GLY A 2 -15.26 -13.99 19.48
C GLY A 2 -14.26 -12.96 18.98
N GLY A 3 -13.84 -13.07 17.72
CA GLY A 3 -13.03 -12.05 17.03
C GLY A 3 -13.75 -11.59 15.77
N PHE A 4 -13.49 -10.35 15.35
CA PHE A 4 -14.00 -9.81 14.10
C PHE A 4 -13.38 -10.54 12.90
N VAL A 5 -14.18 -10.78 11.86
CA VAL A 5 -13.68 -11.36 10.60
C VAL A 5 -12.88 -10.34 9.80
N ALA A 6 -12.06 -10.80 8.85
CA ALA A 6 -11.28 -9.90 7.99
C ALA A 6 -12.16 -8.86 7.24
N ALA A 7 -13.39 -9.24 6.88
CA ALA A 7 -14.35 -8.33 6.24
C ALA A 7 -14.89 -7.24 7.18
N GLU A 8 -14.88 -7.46 8.50
CA GLU A 8 -15.30 -6.47 9.50
C GLU A 8 -14.15 -5.53 9.85
N MET A 9 -12.91 -5.99 9.76
CA MET A 9 -11.70 -5.24 10.11
C MET A 9 -10.97 -4.62 8.91
N THR A 10 -11.54 -4.73 7.70
CA THR A 10 -10.89 -4.22 6.49
C THR A 10 -10.74 -2.70 6.54
N PRO A 11 -9.58 -2.14 6.14
CA PRO A 11 -9.39 -0.70 6.07
C PRO A 11 -10.30 -0.02 5.03
N HIS A 12 -10.90 -0.79 4.11
CA HIS A 12 -11.81 -0.27 3.08
C HIS A 12 -12.95 0.59 3.65
N HIS A 13 -13.46 0.26 4.85
CA HIS A 13 -14.56 1.01 5.48
C HIS A 13 -14.20 2.46 5.81
N TRP A 14 -12.90 2.76 5.95
CA TRP A 14 -12.41 4.08 6.38
C TRP A 14 -11.39 4.70 5.42
N ALA A 15 -11.04 4.02 4.32
CA ALA A 15 -10.08 4.52 3.34
C ALA A 15 -10.44 5.92 2.80
N ALA A 16 -11.73 6.21 2.64
CA ALA A 16 -12.22 7.53 2.20
C ALA A 16 -11.87 8.69 3.15
N SER A 17 -11.55 8.40 4.41
CA SER A 17 -11.15 9.39 5.42
C SER A 17 -9.67 9.78 5.35
N VAL A 18 -8.87 9.04 4.58
CA VAL A 18 -7.45 9.35 4.35
C VAL A 18 -7.37 10.47 3.32
N LYS A 19 -7.02 11.70 3.74
CA LYS A 19 -7.02 12.91 2.89
C LYS A 19 -5.64 13.50 2.60
N MET A 20 -4.61 13.07 3.33
CA MET A 20 -3.22 13.50 3.12
C MET A 20 -2.61 12.85 1.87
N PRO A 21 -1.45 13.33 1.38
CA PRO A 21 -0.73 12.64 0.32
C PRO A 21 -0.40 11.19 0.69
N VAL A 22 -0.55 10.25 -0.25
CA VAL A 22 -0.31 8.82 -0.02
C VAL A 22 0.60 8.23 -1.10
N LEU A 23 1.72 7.66 -0.67
CA LEU A 23 2.46 6.66 -1.45
C LEU A 23 2.08 5.27 -0.91
N MET A 24 1.22 4.56 -1.64
CA MET A 24 0.85 3.19 -1.32
C MET A 24 1.81 2.24 -2.04
N VAL A 25 2.36 1.28 -1.29
CA VAL A 25 3.38 0.36 -1.81
C VAL A 25 2.96 -1.07 -1.50
N GLN A 26 2.95 -1.92 -2.53
CA GLN A 26 2.47 -3.28 -2.43
C GLN A 26 3.30 -4.21 -3.33
N VAL A 27 3.44 -5.48 -2.93
CA VAL A 27 4.01 -6.51 -3.81
C VAL A 27 2.89 -7.01 -4.74
N LEU A 28 3.12 -7.03 -6.05
CA LEU A 28 2.07 -7.34 -7.02
C LEU A 28 1.56 -8.79 -6.89
N GLU A 29 2.48 -9.75 -6.77
CA GLU A 29 2.18 -11.18 -6.68
C GLU A 29 2.38 -11.71 -5.24
N ASP A 30 1.97 -10.91 -4.24
CA ASP A 30 2.19 -11.21 -2.83
C ASP A 30 1.53 -12.55 -2.39
N ALA A 31 2.30 -13.43 -1.75
CA ALA A 31 1.79 -14.72 -1.29
C ALA A 31 0.77 -14.64 -0.12
N TRP A 32 0.66 -13.49 0.56
CA TRP A 32 -0.16 -13.30 1.76
C TRP A 32 -1.39 -12.42 1.56
N THR A 33 -1.43 -11.59 0.51
CA THR A 33 -2.59 -10.74 0.17
C THR A 33 -3.08 -11.02 -1.24
N ARG A 34 -4.35 -10.76 -1.49
CA ARG A 34 -4.97 -10.95 -2.81
C ARG A 34 -4.68 -9.76 -3.70
N ASN A 35 -3.41 -9.59 -4.09
CA ASN A 35 -3.02 -8.55 -5.02
C ASN A 35 -3.16 -9.05 -6.47
N PRO A 36 -3.53 -8.17 -7.43
CA PRO A 36 -3.75 -6.73 -7.26
C PRO A 36 -5.11 -6.33 -6.66
N GLU A 37 -6.11 -7.23 -6.61
CA GLU A 37 -7.52 -6.91 -6.28
C GLU A 37 -7.68 -6.10 -4.98
N ASP A 38 -7.12 -6.59 -3.87
CA ASP A 38 -7.30 -5.99 -2.54
C ASP A 38 -6.62 -4.62 -2.43
N ALA A 39 -5.37 -4.53 -2.89
CA ALA A 39 -4.60 -3.31 -2.86
C ALA A 39 -5.13 -2.24 -3.83
N GLN A 40 -5.53 -2.62 -5.05
CA GLN A 40 -6.14 -1.68 -6.00
C GLN A 40 -7.45 -1.14 -5.45
N ARG A 41 -8.30 -2.00 -4.88
CA ARG A 41 -9.56 -1.58 -4.23
C ARG A 41 -9.31 -0.61 -3.08
N THR A 42 -8.31 -0.88 -2.22
CA THR A 42 -7.92 0.05 -1.16
C THR A 42 -7.49 1.39 -1.75
N PHE A 43 -6.62 1.38 -2.75
CA PHE A 43 -6.12 2.59 -3.40
C PHE A 43 -7.25 3.42 -4.00
N ASP A 44 -8.18 2.79 -4.72
CA ASP A 44 -9.31 3.45 -5.35
C ASP A 44 -10.22 4.13 -4.32
N LEU A 45 -10.45 3.48 -3.17
CA LEU A 45 -11.25 3.99 -2.06
C LEU A 45 -10.59 5.12 -1.26
N LEU A 46 -9.26 5.31 -1.37
CA LEU A 46 -8.57 6.38 -0.65
C LEU A 46 -9.19 7.73 -1.01
N GLY A 47 -9.51 8.51 0.01
CA GLY A 47 -10.07 9.85 -0.13
C GLY A 47 -9.05 10.94 -0.50
N SER A 48 -7.80 10.56 -0.69
CA SER A 48 -6.69 11.47 -1.01
C SER A 48 -6.72 11.85 -2.48
N GLU A 49 -6.55 13.14 -2.76
CA GLU A 49 -6.40 13.68 -4.11
C GLU A 49 -4.97 13.48 -4.64
N GLU A 50 -4.01 13.32 -3.73
CA GLU A 50 -2.58 13.23 -4.01
C GLU A 50 -2.06 11.84 -3.65
N LYS A 51 -2.46 10.85 -4.46
CA LYS A 51 -2.13 9.44 -4.21
C LYS A 51 -1.42 8.78 -5.38
N GLU A 52 -0.45 7.93 -5.06
CA GLU A 52 0.26 7.08 -6.02
C GLU A 52 0.38 5.64 -5.49
N LEU A 53 0.23 4.67 -6.39
CA LEU A 53 0.39 3.25 -6.11
C LEU A 53 1.65 2.74 -6.80
N PHE A 54 2.55 2.17 -6.02
CA PHE A 54 3.79 1.57 -6.51
C PHE A 54 3.79 0.07 -6.28
N TRP A 55 3.89 -0.67 -7.37
CA TRP A 55 3.97 -2.13 -7.35
C TRP A 55 5.42 -2.59 -7.32
N ILE A 56 5.75 -3.43 -6.35
CA ILE A 56 6.98 -4.21 -6.32
C ILE A 56 6.70 -5.50 -7.07
N GLU A 57 7.36 -5.67 -8.21
CA GLU A 57 7.16 -6.79 -9.12
C GLU A 57 8.30 -7.82 -9.01
N ASN A 58 8.14 -8.98 -9.67
CA ASN A 58 9.14 -10.06 -9.75
C ASN A 58 9.49 -10.72 -8.41
N THR A 59 8.58 -10.69 -7.43
CA THR A 59 8.71 -11.42 -6.17
C THR A 59 7.34 -11.68 -5.56
N PRO A 60 7.11 -12.84 -4.92
CA PRO A 60 5.96 -13.06 -4.06
C PRO A 60 6.25 -12.79 -2.57
N HIS A 61 7.48 -12.43 -2.20
CA HIS A 61 7.95 -12.43 -0.82
C HIS A 61 7.88 -11.03 -0.16
N ARG A 62 6.77 -10.75 0.52
CA ARG A 62 6.58 -9.50 1.28
C ARG A 62 7.71 -9.19 2.27
N PHE A 63 8.01 -10.13 3.16
CA PHE A 63 8.91 -9.87 4.30
C PHE A 63 10.38 -9.77 3.89
N LYS A 64 10.80 -10.53 2.88
CA LYS A 64 12.18 -10.55 2.39
C LYS A 64 12.42 -9.42 1.40
N ASP A 65 11.54 -9.27 0.41
CA ASP A 65 11.77 -8.38 -0.72
C ASP A 65 10.98 -7.09 -0.60
N GLY A 66 9.69 -7.17 -0.29
CA GLY A 66 8.80 -6.02 -0.14
C GLY A 66 9.27 -5.01 0.90
N TYR A 67 9.42 -5.44 2.16
CA TYR A 67 9.83 -4.56 3.28
C TYR A 67 11.25 -4.00 3.12
N ASN A 68 12.11 -4.67 2.36
CA ASN A 68 13.49 -4.23 2.14
C ASN A 68 13.67 -3.46 0.81
N HIS A 69 12.60 -3.23 0.04
CA HIS A 69 12.69 -2.64 -1.29
C HIS A 69 13.35 -1.26 -1.27
N PHE A 70 12.89 -0.36 -0.40
CA PHE A 70 13.44 1.01 -0.31
C PHE A 70 14.83 1.08 0.34
N GLY A 71 15.31 0.00 0.95
CA GLY A 71 16.72 -0.11 1.35
C GLY A 71 17.66 -0.30 0.15
N ARG A 72 17.14 -0.78 -0.99
CA ARG A 72 17.89 -1.00 -2.24
C ARG A 72 17.55 0.03 -3.32
N HIS A 73 16.30 0.51 -3.33
CA HIS A 73 15.76 1.45 -4.32
C HIS A 73 15.05 2.61 -3.61
N PRO A 74 15.79 3.53 -2.96
CA PRO A 74 15.22 4.59 -2.14
C PRO A 74 14.58 5.73 -2.96
N GLU A 75 14.83 5.81 -4.25
CA GLU A 75 14.55 6.98 -5.10
C GLU A 75 13.08 7.40 -5.02
N LYS A 76 12.16 6.44 -5.16
CA LYS A 76 10.72 6.70 -5.18
C LYS A 76 10.23 7.30 -3.85
N VAL A 77 10.65 6.74 -2.71
CA VAL A 77 10.20 7.23 -1.39
C VAL A 77 10.84 8.59 -1.05
N LEU A 78 12.10 8.80 -1.42
CA LEU A 78 12.77 10.09 -1.21
C LEU A 78 12.14 11.20 -2.06
N SER A 79 11.83 10.94 -3.34
CA SER A 79 11.12 11.91 -4.19
C SER A 79 9.71 12.23 -3.68
N PHE A 80 8.99 11.24 -3.14
CA PHE A 80 7.69 11.47 -2.53
C PHE A 80 7.80 12.38 -1.30
N PHE A 81 8.78 12.11 -0.43
CA PHE A 81 9.06 12.94 0.74
C PHE A 81 9.48 14.36 0.39
N GLU A 82 10.38 14.54 -0.57
CA GLU A 82 10.79 15.88 -1.05
C GLU A 82 9.59 16.70 -1.56
N LYS A 83 8.63 16.02 -2.22
CA LYS A 83 7.44 16.68 -2.76
C LYS A 83 6.50 17.17 -1.66
N TYR A 84 6.25 16.37 -0.63
CA TYR A 84 5.14 16.59 0.32
C TYR A 84 5.55 16.89 1.76
N MET A 85 6.80 16.65 2.17
CA MET A 85 7.31 16.93 3.53
C MET A 85 8.35 18.05 3.48
N LYS A 86 7.86 19.29 3.51
CA LYS A 86 8.69 20.51 3.58
C LYS A 86 8.63 21.14 4.96
#